data_AF-A0AAZ3P8L8-F1
#
_entry.id   AF-A0AAZ3P8L8-F1
#
_cell.length_a   1.000
_cell.length_b   1.000
_cell.length_c   1.000
_cell.angle_alpha   90.00
_cell.angle_beta   90.00
_cell.angle_gamma   90.00
#
_symmetry.space_group_name_H-M   'P 1'
#
loop_
_entity.id
_entity.type
_entity.pdbx_description
1 polymer ?
#
loop_
_entity_poly.entity_id
_entity_poly.type
_entity_poly.pdbx_seq_one_letter_code
_entity_poly.pdbx_strand_id
1 'polypeptide(L)'
;MRSKELSVELRGRILSRHRSREVYQNISAALKVPKNTVAYIILKWKKSETTKTFLRAGRQAKLSNRGRRALDRKMTKNLIVTDTAPQFLCRHGRTFQKDNHVCRTSTIRPLW
;
A
#
# COMPACT_ATOMS: atom_id res chain seq x y z
N MET A 1 -1.24 6.68 -24.86
CA MET A 1 -1.01 5.26 -24.51
C MET A 1 -0.41 5.18 -23.11
N ARG A 2 -0.92 4.31 -22.21
CA ARG A 2 -0.30 4.10 -20.88
C ARG A 2 0.85 3.10 -21.02
N SER A 3 2.07 3.54 -20.77
CA SER A 3 3.22 2.64 -20.62
C SER A 3 3.02 1.81 -19.35
N LYS A 4 2.98 0.48 -19.48
CA LYS A 4 2.99 -0.42 -18.33
C LYS A 4 4.32 -0.26 -17.61
N GLU A 5 4.27 -0.01 -16.31
CA GLU A 5 5.47 0.00 -15.49
C GLU A 5 6.13 -1.38 -15.50
N LEU A 6 7.47 -1.41 -15.51
CA LEU A 6 8.23 -2.64 -15.39
C LEU A 6 7.94 -3.36 -14.08
N SER A 7 7.81 -4.69 -14.13
CA SER A 7 7.58 -5.53 -12.96
C SER A 7 8.70 -5.39 -11.93
N VAL A 8 8.35 -5.52 -10.66
CA VAL A 8 9.30 -5.39 -9.53
C VAL A 8 10.42 -6.43 -9.65
N GLU A 9 10.07 -7.65 -10.04
CA GLU A 9 11.03 -8.73 -10.27
C GLU A 9 12.07 -8.39 -11.34
N LEU A 10 11.62 -7.80 -12.46
CA LEU A 10 12.51 -7.48 -13.56
C LEU A 10 13.50 -6.37 -13.18
N ARG A 11 13.06 -5.38 -12.39
CA ARG A 11 13.95 -4.37 -11.81
C ARG A 11 14.97 -4.97 -10.83
N GLY A 12 14.54 -5.94 -10.01
CA GLY A 12 15.43 -6.67 -9.12
C GLY A 12 16.54 -7.41 -9.89
N ARG A 13 16.18 -8.12 -10.96
CA ARG A 13 17.14 -8.83 -11.82
C ARG A 13 18.15 -7.88 -12.48
N ILE A 14 17.73 -6.70 -12.92
CA ILE A 14 18.63 -5.67 -13.46
C ILE A 14 19.67 -5.25 -12.41
N LEU A 15 19.22 -5.00 -11.17
CA LEU A 15 20.11 -4.55 -10.10
C LEU A 15 21.07 -5.67 -9.64
N SER A 16 20.63 -6.92 -9.60
CA SER A 16 21.50 -8.06 -9.30
C SER A 16 22.65 -8.16 -10.31
N ARG A 17 22.35 -8.07 -11.61
CA ARG A 17 23.37 -8.07 -12.68
C ARG A 17 24.28 -6.84 -12.64
N HIS A 18 23.71 -5.68 -12.30
CA HIS A 18 24.50 -4.46 -12.13
C HIS A 18 25.48 -4.55 -10.94
N ARG A 19 25.08 -5.20 -9.84
CA ARG A 19 25.99 -5.49 -8.70
C ARG A 19 27.15 -6.39 -9.12
N SER A 20 26.92 -7.34 -10.02
CA SER A 20 27.97 -8.16 -10.65
C SER A 20 28.86 -7.38 -11.64
N ARG A 21 28.71 -6.05 -11.74
CA ARG A 21 29.43 -5.15 -12.66
C ARG A 21 29.29 -5.52 -14.14
N GLU A 22 28.19 -6.16 -14.54
CA GLU A 22 27.89 -6.39 -15.95
C GLU A 22 27.68 -5.05 -16.68
N VAL A 23 28.16 -4.98 -17.93
CA VAL A 23 27.98 -3.81 -18.81
C VAL A 23 26.50 -3.67 -19.18
N TYR A 24 26.02 -2.43 -19.33
CA TYR A 24 24.62 -2.15 -19.66
C TYR A 24 24.11 -2.88 -20.92
N GLN A 25 24.97 -3.09 -21.93
CA GLN A 25 24.63 -3.84 -23.14
C GLN A 25 24.34 -5.32 -22.83
N ASN A 26 25.13 -5.95 -21.97
CA ASN A 26 24.93 -7.36 -21.60
C ASN A 26 23.64 -7.56 -20.82
N ILE A 27 23.33 -6.63 -19.90
CA ILE A 27 22.07 -6.64 -19.13
C ILE A 27 20.87 -6.44 -20.07
N SER A 28 20.99 -5.51 -21.01
CA SER A 28 19.96 -5.22 -22.01
C SER A 28 19.68 -6.43 -22.90
N ALA A 29 20.72 -7.09 -23.39
CA ALA A 29 20.61 -8.31 -24.21
C ALA A 29 20.00 -9.48 -23.42
N ALA A 30 20.47 -9.72 -22.19
CA ALA A 30 20.01 -10.82 -21.36
C ALA A 30 18.53 -10.71 -20.96
N LEU A 31 18.06 -9.49 -20.69
CA LEU A 31 16.69 -9.23 -20.23
C LEU A 31 15.74 -8.76 -21.33
N LYS A 32 16.23 -8.59 -22.57
CA LYS A 32 15.49 -8.02 -23.71
C LYS A 32 14.82 -6.67 -23.37
N VAL A 33 15.54 -5.84 -22.61
CA VAL A 33 15.08 -4.51 -22.16
C VAL A 33 15.92 -3.45 -22.85
N PRO A 34 15.34 -2.31 -23.28
CA PRO A 34 16.12 -1.24 -23.88
C PRO A 34 17.22 -0.71 -22.94
N LYS A 35 18.40 -0.41 -23.49
CA LYS A 35 19.55 0.13 -22.75
C LYS A 35 19.19 1.38 -21.93
N ASN A 36 18.37 2.27 -22.49
CA ASN A 36 17.93 3.49 -21.81
C ASN A 36 17.14 3.18 -20.53
N THR A 37 16.33 2.11 -20.54
CA THR A 37 15.55 1.70 -19.38
C THR A 37 16.44 1.10 -18.30
N VAL A 38 17.46 0.32 -18.68
CA VAL A 38 18.48 -0.21 -17.75
C VAL A 38 19.22 0.95 -17.06
N ALA A 39 19.70 1.92 -17.85
CA ALA A 39 20.39 3.09 -17.34
C ALA A 39 19.50 3.92 -16.40
N TYR A 40 18.24 4.15 -16.78
CA TYR A 40 17.27 4.87 -15.97
C TYR A 40 17.05 4.20 -14.60
N ILE A 41 16.88 2.88 -14.57
CA ILE A 41 16.67 2.13 -13.32
C ILE A 41 17.88 2.23 -12.40
N ILE A 42 19.09 2.10 -12.96
CA ILE A 42 20.34 2.16 -12.19
C ILE A 42 20.55 3.56 -11.62
N LEU A 43 20.30 4.61 -12.43
CA LEU A 43 20.38 5.99 -11.98
C LEU A 43 19.35 6.30 -10.88
N LYS A 44 18.11 5.79 -11.03
CA LYS A 44 17.08 5.90 -9.98
C LYS A 44 17.47 5.17 -8.70
N TRP A 45 18.06 3.98 -8.80
CA TRP A 45 18.53 3.23 -7.66
C TRP A 45 19.66 3.95 -6.93
N LYS A 46 20.65 4.50 -7.64
CA LYS A 46 21.71 5.31 -7.02
C LYS A 46 21.16 6.53 -6.26
N LYS A 47 20.06 7.13 -6.74
CA LYS A 47 19.45 8.32 -6.13
C LYS A 47 18.52 8.01 -4.95
N SER A 48 17.83 6.88 -4.96
CA SER A 48 16.76 6.58 -3.98
C SER A 48 17.03 5.34 -3.13
N GLU A 49 18.12 4.62 -3.40
CA GLU A 49 18.53 3.30 -2.86
C GLU A 49 17.47 2.19 -2.97
N THR A 50 16.29 2.52 -3.50
CA THR A 50 15.09 1.72 -3.47
C THR A 50 14.67 1.32 -4.88
N THR A 51 14.32 0.05 -5.07
CA THR A 51 13.87 -0.53 -6.34
C THR A 51 12.38 -0.35 -6.60
N LYS A 52 11.59 -0.13 -5.53
CA LYS A 52 10.13 0.04 -5.60
C LYS A 52 9.79 1.36 -6.29
N THR A 53 8.79 1.35 -7.20
CA THR A 53 8.23 2.61 -7.71
C THR A 53 7.68 3.38 -6.51
N PHE A 54 8.10 4.63 -6.36
CA PHE A 54 7.47 5.48 -5.36
C PHE A 54 6.05 5.76 -5.84
N LEU A 55 5.05 5.52 -4.98
CA LEU A 55 3.69 5.94 -5.28
C LEU A 55 3.74 7.44 -5.58
N ARG A 56 3.14 7.83 -6.71
CA ARG A 56 3.06 9.25 -7.05
C ARG A 56 2.35 9.94 -5.90
N ALA A 57 3.04 10.89 -5.26
CA ALA A 57 2.40 11.71 -4.25
C ALA A 57 1.20 12.38 -4.93
N GLY A 58 0.00 12.02 -4.48
CA GLY A 58 -1.22 12.65 -4.94
C GLY A 58 -1.27 14.10 -4.49
N ARG A 59 -2.33 14.79 -4.88
CA ARG A 59 -2.60 16.13 -4.35
C ARG A 59 -2.71 16.06 -2.83
N GLN A 60 -2.00 16.94 -2.13
CA GLN A 60 -2.14 17.05 -0.67
C GLN A 60 -3.62 17.29 -0.32
N ALA A 61 -4.11 16.60 0.69
CA ALA A 61 -5.47 16.79 1.17
C ALA A 61 -5.63 18.23 1.68
N LYS A 62 -6.81 18.85 1.42
CA LYS A 62 -7.11 20.21 1.92
C LYS A 62 -6.99 20.32 3.44
N LEU A 63 -7.24 19.22 4.16
CA LEU A 63 -7.14 19.16 5.61
C LEU A 63 -5.80 18.55 6.03
N SER A 64 -5.11 19.23 6.96
CA SER A 64 -3.95 18.66 7.62
C SER A 64 -4.35 17.48 8.53
N ASN A 65 -3.39 16.63 8.86
CA ASN A 65 -3.61 15.53 9.83
C ASN A 65 -4.09 16.03 11.20
N ARG A 66 -3.75 17.27 11.58
CA ARG A 66 -4.24 17.91 12.79
C ARG A 66 -5.72 18.30 12.65
N GLY A 67 -6.10 18.88 11.51
CA GLY A 67 -7.49 19.23 11.20
C GLY A 67 -8.42 18.02 11.17
N ARG A 68 -7.99 16.91 10.54
CA ARG A 68 -8.72 15.63 10.56
C ARG A 68 -8.94 15.13 11.98
N ARG A 69 -7.88 15.02 12.78
CA ARG A 69 -7.97 14.57 14.18
C ARG A 69 -8.85 15.48 15.04
N ALA A 70 -8.88 16.78 14.78
CA ALA A 70 -9.76 17.71 15.47
C ALA A 70 -11.24 17.50 15.11
N LEU A 71 -11.53 17.24 13.83
CA LEU A 71 -12.88 16.87 13.38
C LEU A 71 -13.31 15.54 13.99
N ASP A 72 -12.46 14.51 13.95
CA ASP A 72 -12.76 13.20 14.53
C ASP A 72 -13.08 13.32 16.02
N ARG A 73 -12.26 14.06 16.79
CA ARG A 73 -12.51 14.32 18.21
C ARG A 73 -13.82 15.08 18.46
N LYS A 74 -14.16 16.06 17.62
CA LYS A 74 -15.44 16.78 17.72
C LYS A 74 -16.61 15.85 17.43
N MET A 75 -16.51 15.03 16.38
CA MET A 75 -17.51 14.02 16.02
C MET A 75 -17.72 13.03 17.17
N THR A 76 -16.65 12.49 17.76
CA THR A 76 -16.74 11.56 18.90
C THR A 76 -17.35 12.23 20.14
N LYS A 77 -16.98 13.47 20.45
CA LYS A 77 -17.56 14.21 21.59
C LYS A 77 -19.04 14.51 21.39
N ASN A 78 -19.43 14.92 20.18
CA ASN A 78 -20.83 15.16 19.86
C ASN A 78 -21.64 13.85 19.86
N LEU A 79 -21.04 12.73 19.42
CA LEU A 79 -21.67 11.41 19.47
C LEU A 79 -21.92 10.94 20.91
N ILE A 80 -20.97 11.16 21.82
CA ILE A 80 -21.11 10.84 23.26
C ILE A 80 -22.16 11.74 23.94
N VAL A 81 -22.27 13.01 23.54
CA VAL A 81 -23.30 13.94 24.05
C VAL A 81 -24.69 13.61 23.48
N THR A 82 -24.77 12.96 22.32
CA THR A 82 -26.03 12.56 21.66
C THR A 82 -26.40 11.10 21.94
N ASP A 83 -25.85 10.47 22.99
CA ASP A 83 -26.23 9.10 23.39
C ASP A 83 -27.58 9.06 24.14
N THR A 84 -28.26 10.20 24.28
CA THR A 84 -29.72 10.22 24.33
C THR A 84 -30.26 10.05 22.90
N ALA A 85 -30.24 8.80 22.44
CA ALA A 85 -30.90 8.24 21.25
C ALA A 85 -30.64 8.92 19.88
N PRO A 86 -29.76 8.38 19.03
CA PRO A 86 -29.81 8.64 17.60
C PRO A 86 -30.96 7.86 16.95
N GLN A 87 -32.16 8.45 16.96
CA GLN A 87 -33.24 8.07 16.06
C GLN A 87 -32.92 8.50 14.61
N PHE A 88 -31.92 7.90 13.96
CA PHE A 88 -31.78 8.00 12.51
C PHE A 88 -31.28 6.68 11.90
N LEU A 89 -32.23 5.76 11.72
CA LEU A 89 -32.42 4.91 10.52
C LEU A 89 -31.18 4.09 10.10
N CYS A 90 -31.01 2.83 10.49
CA CYS A 90 -31.89 1.72 10.10
C CYS A 90 -32.74 1.99 8.83
N ARG A 91 -32.13 2.43 7.74
CA ARG A 91 -32.72 2.29 6.41
C ARG A 91 -31.85 1.35 5.58
N HIS A 92 -32.37 0.15 5.41
CA HIS A 92 -31.89 -0.97 4.58
C HIS A 92 -31.14 -2.05 5.34
N GLY A 93 -31.94 -2.95 5.91
CA GLY A 93 -31.53 -4.33 6.13
C GLY A 93 -31.02 -4.93 4.83
N ARG A 94 -29.71 -5.12 4.75
CA ARG A 94 -29.05 -6.14 3.94
C ARG A 94 -27.84 -6.61 4.72
N THR A 95 -27.98 -7.78 5.33
CA THR A 95 -26.87 -8.59 5.82
C THR A 95 -25.95 -8.89 4.64
N PHE A 96 -24.73 -8.36 4.64
CA PHE A 96 -23.68 -8.84 3.75
C PHE A 96 -22.74 -9.71 4.57
N GLN A 97 -23.01 -11.01 4.52
CA GLN A 97 -22.15 -12.08 4.98
C GLN A 97 -20.79 -11.97 4.27
N LYS A 98 -19.70 -12.06 5.05
CA LYS A 98 -18.42 -12.51 4.52
C LYS A 98 -17.79 -13.45 5.52
N ASP A 99 -17.98 -14.73 5.24
CA ASP A 99 -17.29 -15.84 5.85
C ASP A 99 -15.78 -15.64 5.71
N ASN A 100 -15.02 -15.86 6.77
CA ASN A 100 -14.27 -17.10 6.92
C ASN A 100 -13.28 -16.97 8.09
N HIS A 101 -13.47 -17.86 9.06
CA HIS A 101 -12.46 -18.74 9.64
C HIS A 101 -11.05 -18.16 9.91
N VAL A 102 -10.62 -18.23 11.18
CA VAL A 102 -9.54 -19.14 11.62
C VAL A 102 -9.50 -19.17 13.16
N CYS A 103 -9.87 -20.36 13.66
CA CYS A 103 -9.34 -21.09 14.82
C CYS A 103 -9.42 -20.46 16.22
N ARG A 104 -10.46 -20.93 16.92
CA ARG A 104 -10.48 -21.19 18.36
C ARG A 104 -9.31 -22.09 18.77
N THR A 105 -8.64 -21.74 19.86
CA THR A 105 -8.08 -22.71 20.82
C THR A 105 -8.41 -22.21 22.23
N SER A 106 -9.62 -22.50 22.69
CA SER A 106 -9.98 -22.40 24.11
C SER A 106 -9.41 -23.63 24.81
N THR A 107 -8.35 -23.43 25.59
CA THR A 107 -7.76 -24.45 26.47
C THR A 107 -8.81 -24.89 27.48
N ILE A 108 -9.07 -26.19 27.47
CA ILE A 108 -9.94 -26.92 28.38
C ILE A 108 -9.45 -26.76 29.82
N ARG A 109 -10.33 -26.35 30.74
CA ARG A 109 -10.39 -26.88 32.11
C ARG A 109 -11.82 -26.84 32.66
N PRO A 110 -12.42 -27.98 32.97
CA PRO A 110 -13.58 -28.05 33.86
C PRO A 110 -13.08 -28.26 35.30
N LEU A 111 -13.64 -27.51 36.26
CA LEU A 111 -13.60 -27.90 37.67
C LEU A 111 -14.87 -27.40 38.34
N TRP A 112 -15.77 -28.36 38.55
CA TRP A 112 -16.91 -28.45 39.48
C TRP A 112 -17.89 -27.28 39.55
#